data_AF-A0A848K418-F1
#
_entry.id   AF-A0A848K418-F1
#
_cell.length_a   1.000
_cell.length_b   1.000
_cell.length_c   1.000
_cell.angle_alpha   90.00
_cell.angle_beta   90.00
_cell.angle_gamma   90.00
#
_symmetry.space_group_name_H-M   'P 1'
#
loop_
_entity.id
_entity.type
_entity.pdbx_description
1 polymer ?
#
loop_
_entity_poly.entity_id
_entity_poly.type
_entity_poly.pdbx_seq_one_letter_code
_entity_poly.pdbx_strand_id
1 'polypeptide(L)'
;MLPPSLARTVNEYRTRHGDLVNQFARFVGVGLTAAFAHFSTLAILVEMDAVGPVLGSAVGFVVGGIVSYILNRRFTFDATRSHAGAVPRFIVVAGVAFVLNETLMWLFVDKAGLFYLLAQFLTTGITMMWTFTGYRVWAFAHRSAVRG
;
A
#
# COMPACT_ATOMS: atom_id res chain seq x y z
N MET A 1 32.18 -34.14 -6.92
CA MET A 1 30.84 -34.00 -7.55
C MET A 1 29.79 -34.04 -6.45
N LEU A 2 28.91 -33.04 -6.35
CA LEU A 2 27.79 -33.04 -5.40
C LEU A 2 26.75 -34.10 -5.82
N PRO A 3 26.14 -34.85 -4.89
CA PRO A 3 25.10 -35.82 -5.25
C PRO A 3 23.86 -35.10 -5.81
N PRO A 4 23.12 -35.74 -6.75
CA PRO A 4 22.02 -35.10 -7.48
C PRO A 4 20.90 -34.51 -6.59
N SER A 5 20.68 -35.08 -5.41
CA SER A 5 19.71 -34.57 -4.42
C SER A 5 20.12 -33.23 -3.85
N LEU A 6 21.40 -33.06 -3.47
CA LEU A 6 21.94 -31.80 -2.94
C LEU A 6 21.94 -30.70 -4.01
N ALA A 7 22.21 -31.04 -5.27
CA ALA A 7 22.17 -30.09 -6.38
C ALA A 7 20.76 -29.51 -6.62
N ARG A 8 19.70 -30.33 -6.50
CA ARG A 8 18.30 -29.86 -6.60
C ARG A 8 17.94 -28.92 -5.47
N THR A 9 18.24 -29.28 -4.22
CA THR A 9 17.90 -28.46 -3.05
C THR A 9 18.58 -27.09 -3.09
N VAL A 10 19.84 -27.02 -3.52
CA VAL A 10 20.58 -25.76 -3.69
C VAL A 10 19.96 -24.88 -4.78
N ASN A 11 19.52 -25.49 -5.90
CA ASN A 11 18.90 -24.75 -6.99
C ASN A 11 17.51 -24.22 -6.61
N GLU A 12 16.69 -25.05 -5.96
CA GLU A 12 15.38 -24.66 -5.40
C GLU A 12 15.52 -23.56 -4.34
N TYR A 13 16.53 -23.63 -3.47
CA TYR A 13 16.82 -22.55 -2.52
C TYR A 13 17.18 -21.26 -3.25
N ARG A 14 18.09 -21.33 -4.25
CA ARG A 14 18.56 -20.15 -4.98
C ARG A 14 17.44 -19.47 -5.78
N THR A 15 16.60 -20.22 -6.47
CA THR A 15 15.45 -19.67 -7.21
C THR A 15 14.44 -19.04 -6.27
N ARG A 16 14.10 -19.71 -5.16
CA ARG A 16 13.11 -19.21 -4.19
C ARG A 16 13.55 -17.92 -3.49
N HIS A 17 14.84 -17.75 -3.20
CA HIS A 17 15.37 -16.51 -2.61
C HIS A 17 15.38 -15.36 -3.63
N GLY A 18 15.74 -15.64 -4.90
CA GLY A 18 15.65 -14.65 -5.98
C GLY A 18 14.21 -14.16 -6.21
N ASP A 19 13.23 -15.07 -6.15
CA ASP A 19 11.82 -14.75 -6.31
C ASP A 19 11.28 -13.86 -5.19
N LEU A 20 11.65 -14.11 -3.93
CA LEU A 20 11.25 -13.30 -2.78
C LEU A 20 11.83 -11.88 -2.83
N VAL A 21 13.10 -11.74 -3.20
CA VAL A 21 13.75 -10.43 -3.34
C VAL A 21 13.09 -9.62 -4.46
N ASN A 22 12.79 -10.24 -5.60
CA ASN A 22 12.10 -9.59 -6.72
C ASN A 22 10.66 -9.19 -6.34
N GLN A 23 9.92 -10.04 -5.62
CA GLN A 23 8.58 -9.72 -5.13
C GLN A 23 8.59 -8.55 -4.14
N PHE A 24 9.54 -8.54 -3.19
CA PHE A 24 9.69 -7.44 -2.25
C PHE A 24 10.08 -6.13 -2.94
N ALA A 25 11.04 -6.18 -3.88
CA ALA A 25 11.47 -5.02 -4.64
C ALA A 25 10.31 -4.43 -5.48
N ARG A 26 9.50 -5.28 -6.13
CA ARG A 26 8.29 -4.84 -6.83
C ARG A 26 7.28 -4.23 -5.86
N PHE A 27 7.01 -4.86 -4.73
CA PHE A 27 6.08 -4.34 -3.72
C PHE A 27 6.49 -2.95 -3.22
N VAL A 28 7.77 -2.79 -2.84
CA VAL A 28 8.32 -1.49 -2.41
C VAL A 28 8.27 -0.47 -3.54
N GLY A 29 8.67 -0.86 -4.76
CA GLY A 29 8.61 0.01 -5.93
C GLY A 29 7.21 0.54 -6.21
N VAL A 30 6.20 -0.33 -6.21
CA VAL A 30 4.80 0.08 -6.41
C VAL A 30 4.34 1.03 -5.29
N GLY A 31 4.66 0.72 -4.04
CA GLY A 31 4.30 1.56 -2.90
C GLY A 31 4.93 2.96 -2.99
N LEU A 32 6.21 3.04 -3.33
CA LEU A 32 6.92 4.31 -3.49
C LEU A 32 6.39 5.13 -4.66
N THR A 33 6.09 4.51 -5.80
CA THR A 33 5.50 5.23 -6.94
C THR A 33 4.10 5.77 -6.61
N ALA A 34 3.28 5.00 -5.91
CA ALA A 34 1.97 5.44 -5.45
C ALA A 34 2.07 6.60 -4.44
N ALA A 35 2.98 6.51 -3.49
CA ALA A 35 3.25 7.58 -2.53
C ALA A 35 3.75 8.84 -3.24
N PHE A 36 4.68 8.70 -4.18
CA PHE A 36 5.17 9.83 -4.96
C PHE A 36 4.03 10.52 -5.72
N ALA A 37 3.18 9.76 -6.42
CA ALA A 37 2.02 10.32 -7.11
C ALA A 37 1.08 11.07 -6.16
N HIS A 38 0.80 10.51 -4.97
CA HIS A 38 0.00 11.17 -3.95
C HIS A 38 0.63 12.51 -3.52
N PHE A 39 1.88 12.49 -3.06
CA PHE A 39 2.57 13.69 -2.57
C PHE A 39 2.70 14.76 -3.66
N SER A 40 3.01 14.36 -4.90
CA SER A 40 3.06 15.29 -6.03
C SER A 40 1.70 15.90 -6.33
N THR A 41 0.62 15.13 -6.35
CA THR A 41 -0.73 15.66 -6.55
C THR A 41 -1.13 16.63 -5.45
N LEU A 42 -0.91 16.28 -4.18
CA LEU A 42 -1.16 17.17 -3.04
C LEU A 42 -0.36 18.48 -3.20
N ALA A 43 0.95 18.40 -3.41
CA ALA A 43 1.81 19.57 -3.53
C ALA A 43 1.39 20.45 -4.71
N ILE A 44 1.17 19.88 -5.90
CA ILE A 44 0.75 20.64 -7.08
C ILE A 44 -0.57 21.38 -6.82
N LEU A 45 -1.56 20.69 -6.23
CA LEU A 45 -2.88 21.28 -5.98
C LEU A 45 -2.83 22.42 -4.95
N VAL A 46 -2.01 22.28 -3.92
CA VAL A 46 -1.85 23.30 -2.87
C VAL A 46 -1.03 24.49 -3.37
N GLU A 47 0.11 24.24 -4.02
CA GLU A 47 1.02 25.30 -4.49
C GLU A 47 0.45 26.09 -5.68
N MET A 48 -0.48 25.49 -6.45
CA MET A 48 -1.24 26.19 -7.48
C MET A 48 -2.46 26.94 -6.95
N ASP A 49 -2.69 26.95 -5.62
CA ASP A 49 -3.87 27.55 -4.98
C ASP A 49 -5.21 27.00 -5.54
N ALA A 50 -5.20 25.77 -6.07
CA ALA A 50 -6.36 25.17 -6.69
C ALA A 50 -7.35 24.66 -5.62
N VAL A 51 -6.82 24.06 -4.55
CA VAL A 51 -7.58 23.59 -3.38
C VAL A 51 -6.71 23.62 -2.12
N GLY A 52 -7.34 23.67 -0.94
CA GLY A 52 -6.64 23.61 0.34
C GLY A 52 -6.02 22.23 0.63
N PRO A 53 -5.11 22.12 1.63
CA PRO A 53 -4.30 20.92 1.84
C PRO A 53 -5.06 19.64 2.18
N VAL A 54 -6.17 19.74 2.92
CA VAL A 54 -7.01 18.58 3.24
C VAL A 54 -7.60 17.99 1.96
N LEU A 55 -8.26 18.83 1.13
CA LEU A 55 -8.83 18.37 -0.13
C LEU A 55 -7.77 17.97 -1.16
N GLY A 56 -6.62 18.64 -1.18
CA GLY A 56 -5.47 18.25 -1.99
C GLY A 56 -4.96 16.86 -1.62
N SER A 57 -4.99 16.51 -0.33
CA SER A 57 -4.63 15.17 0.15
C SER A 57 -5.66 14.12 -0.27
N ALA A 58 -6.96 14.45 -0.19
CA ALA A 58 -8.02 13.57 -0.66
C ALA A 58 -7.83 13.16 -2.13
N VAL A 59 -7.58 14.14 -3.00
CA VAL A 59 -7.32 13.90 -4.43
C VAL A 59 -6.02 13.12 -4.60
N GLY A 60 -4.96 13.49 -3.87
CA GLY A 60 -3.69 12.76 -3.89
C GLY A 60 -3.83 11.30 -3.47
N PHE A 61 -4.64 10.99 -2.46
CA PHE A 61 -4.91 9.64 -2.00
C PHE A 61 -5.59 8.82 -3.10
N VAL A 62 -6.59 9.40 -3.78
CA VAL A 62 -7.28 8.74 -4.90
C VAL A 62 -6.31 8.48 -6.05
N VAL A 63 -5.50 9.47 -6.45
CA VAL A 63 -4.50 9.32 -7.51
C VAL A 63 -3.46 8.24 -7.15
N GLY A 64 -2.91 8.30 -5.94
CA GLY A 64 -1.96 7.29 -5.45
C GLY A 64 -2.57 5.89 -5.41
N GLY A 65 -3.83 5.78 -5.00
CA GLY A 65 -4.59 4.51 -5.02
C GLY A 65 -4.77 3.95 -6.43
N ILE A 66 -5.11 4.78 -7.41
CA ILE A 66 -5.22 4.39 -8.83
C ILE A 66 -3.87 3.91 -9.36
N VAL A 67 -2.79 4.67 -9.10
CA VAL A 67 -1.41 4.28 -9.49
C VAL A 67 -1.03 2.94 -8.88
N SER A 68 -1.26 2.77 -7.57
CA SER A 68 -1.01 1.51 -6.86
C SER A 68 -1.76 0.34 -7.49
N TYR A 69 -3.05 0.52 -7.82
CA TYR A 69 -3.86 -0.52 -8.45
C TYR A 69 -3.33 -0.91 -9.84
N ILE A 70 -3.05 0.07 -10.71
CA ILE A 70 -2.55 -0.18 -12.06
C ILE A 70 -1.21 -0.94 -12.00
N LEU A 71 -0.30 -0.51 -11.13
CA LEU A 71 1.01 -1.13 -11.00
C LEU A 71 0.92 -2.53 -10.39
N ASN A 72 0.14 -2.71 -9.32
CA ASN A 72 -0.07 -4.05 -8.75
C ASN A 72 -0.71 -5.01 -9.76
N ARG A 73 -1.65 -4.53 -10.58
CA ARG A 73 -2.25 -5.34 -11.64
C ARG A 73 -1.27 -5.70 -12.75
N ARG A 74 -0.29 -4.85 -13.07
CA ARG A 74 0.72 -5.12 -14.11
C ARG A 74 1.89 -5.97 -13.63
N PHE A 75 2.34 -5.79 -12.39
CA PHE A 75 3.61 -6.33 -11.91
C PHE A 75 3.49 -7.38 -10.80
N THR A 76 2.38 -7.37 -10.05
CA THR A 76 2.18 -8.19 -8.84
C THR A 76 1.16 -9.30 -9.05
N PHE A 77 0.06 -9.02 -9.77
CA PHE A 77 -1.03 -9.99 -9.97
C PHE A 77 -1.04 -10.55 -11.39
N ASP A 78 -0.84 -11.87 -11.52
CA ASP A 78 -1.24 -12.62 -12.73
C ASP A 78 -2.78 -12.67 -12.81
N ALA A 79 -3.33 -12.38 -13.99
CA ALA A 79 -4.77 -12.13 -14.22
C ALA A 79 -5.72 -13.33 -13.97
N THR A 80 -5.23 -14.44 -13.40
CA THR A 80 -5.91 -15.75 -13.37
C THR A 80 -6.42 -16.21 -11.99
N ARG A 81 -6.16 -15.50 -10.88
CA ARG A 81 -6.74 -15.87 -9.57
C ARG A 81 -8.08 -15.16 -9.33
N SER A 82 -9.12 -15.88 -8.90
CA SER A 82 -10.45 -15.31 -8.65
C SER A 82 -10.43 -14.35 -7.46
N HIS A 83 -10.56 -13.04 -7.71
CA HIS A 83 -10.48 -11.97 -6.70
C HIS A 83 -11.82 -11.72 -5.95
N ALA A 84 -12.87 -12.49 -6.22
CA ALA A 84 -14.24 -12.17 -5.79
C ALA A 84 -14.42 -12.01 -4.27
N GLY A 85 -13.64 -12.73 -3.44
CA GLY A 85 -13.68 -12.60 -1.97
C GLY A 85 -12.71 -11.58 -1.36
N ALA A 86 -11.70 -11.12 -2.11
CA ALA A 86 -10.65 -10.22 -1.60
C ALA A 86 -10.99 -8.74 -1.83
N VAL A 87 -11.73 -8.44 -2.89
CA VAL A 87 -12.12 -7.08 -3.29
C VAL A 87 -12.93 -6.35 -2.21
N PRO A 88 -13.97 -6.95 -1.57
CA PRO A 88 -14.75 -6.24 -0.54
C PRO A 88 -13.90 -5.85 0.67
N ARG A 89 -12.97 -6.71 1.08
CA ARG A 89 -12.07 -6.46 2.22
C ARG A 89 -11.09 -5.35 1.92
N PHE A 90 -10.55 -5.32 0.71
CA PHE A 90 -9.68 -4.25 0.24
C PHE A 90 -10.40 -2.90 0.26
N ILE A 91 -11.64 -2.85 -0.22
CA ILE A 91 -12.46 -1.62 -0.21
C ILE A 91 -12.69 -1.10 1.22
N VAL A 92 -12.99 -1.98 2.18
CA VAL A 92 -13.18 -1.56 3.58
C VAL A 92 -11.88 -1.01 4.18
N VAL A 93 -10.76 -1.73 4.03
CA VAL A 93 -9.47 -1.28 4.60
C VAL A 93 -9.03 0.04 3.96
N ALA A 94 -9.16 0.17 2.63
CA ALA A 94 -8.85 1.39 1.90
C ALA A 94 -9.79 2.55 2.26
N GLY A 95 -11.09 2.29 2.42
CA GLY A 95 -12.07 3.29 2.82
C GLY A 95 -11.81 3.84 4.22
N VAL A 96 -11.48 2.98 5.20
CA VAL A 96 -11.09 3.45 6.53
C VAL A 96 -9.76 4.20 6.48
N ALA A 97 -8.80 3.74 5.68
CA ALA A 97 -7.54 4.45 5.50
C ALA A 97 -7.74 5.85 4.89
N PHE A 98 -8.69 6.01 3.96
CA PHE A 98 -9.07 7.30 3.39
C PHE A 98 -9.67 8.23 4.44
N VAL A 99 -10.70 7.78 5.18
CA VAL A 99 -11.33 8.59 6.24
C VAL A 99 -10.31 8.98 7.31
N LEU A 100 -9.43 8.05 7.70
CA LEU A 100 -8.35 8.30 8.64
C LEU A 100 -7.36 9.33 8.10
N ASN A 101 -7.00 9.24 6.81
CA ASN A 101 -6.12 10.22 6.17
C ASN A 101 -6.71 11.63 6.24
N GLU A 102 -7.95 11.80 5.79
CA GLU A 102 -8.64 13.10 5.80
C GLU A 102 -8.78 13.67 7.21
N THR A 103 -9.16 12.83 8.17
CA THR A 103 -9.33 13.24 9.57
C THR A 103 -8.01 13.72 10.17
N LEU A 104 -6.91 13.01 9.89
CA LEU A 104 -5.58 13.39 10.38
C LEU A 104 -5.05 14.63 9.67
N MET A 105 -5.28 14.77 8.37
CA MET A 105 -4.91 15.98 7.63
C MET A 105 -5.64 17.21 8.13
N TRP A 106 -6.95 17.11 8.36
CA TRP A 106 -7.72 18.17 8.99
C TRP A 106 -7.21 18.51 10.40
N LEU A 107 -6.89 17.50 11.22
CA LEU A 107 -6.38 17.73 12.57
C LEU A 107 -4.98 18.40 12.53
N PHE A 108 -4.08 17.91 11.69
CA PHE A 108 -2.70 18.39 11.63
C PHE A 108 -2.59 19.75 10.95
N VAL A 109 -3.29 19.98 9.86
CA VAL A 109 -3.23 21.24 9.12
C VAL A 109 -4.17 22.27 9.73
N ASP A 110 -5.48 22.00 9.77
CA ASP A 110 -6.47 23.03 10.11
C ASP A 110 -6.56 23.29 11.62
N LYS A 111 -6.25 22.31 12.47
CA LYS A 111 -6.29 22.47 13.93
C LYS A 111 -4.93 22.72 14.56
N ALA A 112 -3.88 22.02 14.12
CA ALA A 112 -2.54 22.17 14.69
C ALA A 112 -1.63 23.12 13.91
N GLY A 113 -2.02 23.58 12.71
CA GLY A 113 -1.24 24.52 11.90
C GLY A 113 0.06 23.93 11.35
N LEU A 114 0.17 22.61 11.25
CA LEU A 114 1.37 21.96 10.71
C LEU A 114 1.51 22.23 9.22
N PHE A 115 2.76 22.36 8.78
CA PHE A 115 3.07 22.41 7.36
C PHE A 115 2.57 21.15 6.66
N TYR A 116 1.84 21.32 5.56
CA TYR A 116 1.03 20.26 4.99
C TYR A 116 1.82 19.03 4.53
N LEU A 117 3.05 19.18 4.03
CA LEU A 117 3.88 18.02 3.66
C LEU A 117 4.34 17.23 4.88
N LEU A 118 4.63 17.92 6.00
CA LEU A 118 4.96 17.26 7.26
C LEU A 118 3.73 16.54 7.83
N ALA A 119 2.57 17.21 7.81
CA ALA A 119 1.30 16.60 8.17
C ALA A 119 1.03 15.34 7.34
N GLN A 120 1.18 15.42 6.01
CA GLN A 120 0.98 14.30 5.10
C GLN A 120 1.93 13.14 5.40
N PHE A 121 3.19 13.42 5.69
CA PHE A 121 4.18 12.40 6.04
C PHE A 121 3.78 11.63 7.31
N LEU A 122 3.39 12.34 8.36
CA LEU A 122 2.92 11.74 9.62
C LEU A 122 1.63 10.93 9.39
N THR A 123 0.67 11.50 8.68
CA THR A 123 -0.59 10.84 8.31
C THR A 123 -0.35 9.56 7.52
N THR A 124 0.59 9.58 6.57
CA THR A 124 0.97 8.40 5.77
C THR A 124 1.57 7.31 6.65
N GLY A 125 2.43 7.67 7.60
CA GLY A 125 2.97 6.72 8.58
C GLY A 125 1.88 6.04 9.42
N ILE A 126 0.92 6.82 9.92
CA ILE A 126 -0.19 6.30 10.76
C ILE A 126 -1.14 5.41 9.93
N THR A 127 -1.52 5.85 8.74
CA THR A 127 -2.38 5.05 7.83
C THR A 127 -1.70 3.77 7.36
N MET A 128 -0.37 3.77 7.20
CA MET A 128 0.39 2.55 6.93
C MET A 128 0.29 1.54 8.09
N MET A 129 0.35 2.00 9.35
CA MET A 129 0.17 1.12 10.51
C MET A 129 -1.26 0.55 10.59
N TRP A 130 -2.27 1.36 10.28
CA TRP A 130 -3.66 0.92 10.18
C TRP A 130 -3.84 -0.17 9.13
N THR A 131 -3.39 0.09 7.89
CA THR A 131 -3.53 -0.85 6.78
C THR A 131 -2.78 -2.16 7.05
N PHE A 132 -1.57 -2.09 7.63
CA PHE A 132 -0.82 -3.28 8.06
C PHE A 132 -1.59 -4.11 9.09
N THR A 133 -2.15 -3.47 10.12
CA THR A 133 -2.93 -4.16 11.16
C THR A 133 -4.19 -4.80 10.58
N GLY A 134 -4.88 -4.08 9.70
CA GLY A 134 -6.02 -4.60 8.95
C GLY A 134 -5.66 -5.90 8.24
N TYR A 135 -4.67 -5.85 7.34
CA TYR A 135 -4.24 -7.05 6.60
C TYR A 135 -3.76 -8.19 7.50
N ARG A 136 -3.09 -7.86 8.62
CA ARG A 136 -2.63 -8.85 9.60
C ARG A 136 -3.79 -9.61 10.25
N VAL A 137 -4.83 -8.92 10.72
CA VAL A 137 -6.00 -9.57 11.36
C VAL A 137 -6.65 -10.56 10.39
N TRP A 138 -6.79 -10.19 9.12
CA TRP A 138 -7.34 -11.08 8.09
C TRP A 138 -6.43 -12.28 7.78
N ALA A 139 -5.11 -12.07 7.73
CA ALA A 139 -4.15 -13.15 7.51
C ALA A 139 -4.22 -14.24 8.60
N PHE A 140 -4.48 -13.84 9.85
CA PHE A 140 -4.66 -14.79 10.96
C PHE A 140 -6.05 -15.44 10.97
N ALA A 141 -7.11 -14.73 10.57
CA ALA A 141 -8.46 -15.27 10.50
C ALA A 141 -8.57 -16.49 9.55
N HIS A 142 -7.77 -16.55 8.48
CA HIS A 142 -7.76 -17.70 7.56
C HIS A 142 -7.04 -18.95 8.08
N ARG A 143 -6.28 -18.88 9.18
CA ARG A 143 -5.65 -20.08 9.79
C ARG A 143 -6.58 -20.87 10.71
N SER A 144 -7.64 -20.24 11.23
CA SER A 144 -8.57 -20.89 12.17
C SER A 144 -9.62 -21.76 11.48
N ALA A 145 -9.91 -21.53 10.19
CA ALA A 145 -10.93 -22.27 9.45
C ALA A 145 -10.47 -23.66 8.95
N VAL A 146 -9.19 -24.01 9.08
CA VAL A 146 -8.62 -25.31 8.65
C VAL A 146 -8.51 -26.29 9.84
N ARG A 147 -8.95 -25.90 11.04
CA ARG A 147 -8.91 -26.73 12.26
C ARG A 147 -10.28 -26.93 12.93
N GLY A 148 -11.37 -26.60 12.25
CA GLY A 148 -12.75 -26.83 12.71
C GLY A 148 -13.36 -28.02 12.01
#